data_AF-A0A1W9T6U1-F1
#
_entry.id   AF-A0A1W9T6U1-F1
#
_cell.length_a   1.000
_cell.length_b   1.000
_cell.length_c   1.000
_cell.angle_alpha   90.00
_cell.angle_beta   90.00
_cell.angle_gamma   90.00
#
_symmetry.space_group_name_H-M   'P 1'
#
loop_
_entity.id
_entity.type
_entity.pdbx_description
1 polymer ?
#
loop_
_entity_poly.entity_id
_entity_poly.type
_entity_poly.pdbx_seq_one_letter_code
_entity_poly.pdbx_strand_id
1 'polypeptide(L)'
;MTNNQINYPWVGNRPFNDYSSYFKKKFTERVQKISIDAGFSCPNRDGTKGTGGCTYCNNATFNPFYCEPTKSVTQQINEGIAFFEPKYKTQQYLAYFQAFSNTYGDIKLLKKLYNEALNHPKVIGLVIGTRPDCVNNEILDYLADLSKKYFVVVEYGIESTLDRTLQLINRCHTHQESVDAILKTAERKIETGAHIIIGLPGESDEEIIEHAKILSRLPITSLKLHQLQIVKSTALAKQYADNPERIRLFQADEYIKLVIKFLEHLSPNIIIERFISESPSDLLIAPKWKRLKNFEIVSKIEKKMKENNTYQGKYY
;
A
#
# COMPACT_ATOMS: atom_id res chain seq x y z
N MET A 1 31.43 11.39 24.44
CA MET A 1 30.28 11.93 23.67
C MET A 1 29.07 11.11 24.08
N THR A 2 28.17 11.69 24.87
CA THR A 2 26.95 11.05 25.32
C THR A 2 26.07 10.75 24.10
N ASN A 3 25.81 9.47 23.83
CA ASN A 3 24.83 9.04 22.83
C ASN A 3 23.46 9.51 23.33
N ASN A 4 22.99 10.67 22.87
CA ASN A 4 21.60 11.07 23.06
C ASN A 4 20.72 10.10 22.27
N GLN A 5 20.32 9.02 22.94
CA GLN A 5 19.38 8.05 22.38
C GLN A 5 18.02 8.75 22.26
N ILE A 6 17.61 9.06 21.02
CA ILE A 6 16.30 9.65 20.75
C ILE A 6 15.25 8.62 21.16
N ASN A 7 14.36 9.00 22.07
CA ASN A 7 13.25 8.15 22.49
C ASN A 7 12.06 8.43 21.57
N TYR A 8 11.69 7.44 20.76
CA TYR A 8 10.62 7.58 19.77
C TYR A 8 9.24 7.31 20.40
N PRO A 9 8.16 7.94 19.92
CA PRO A 9 6.80 7.74 20.46
C PRO A 9 6.15 6.41 20.05
N TRP A 10 6.85 5.55 19.30
CA TRP A 10 6.38 4.24 18.85
C TRP A 10 7.24 3.11 19.42
N VAL A 11 6.79 1.86 19.24
CA VAL A 11 7.55 0.68 19.67
C VAL A 11 8.73 0.45 18.72
N GLY A 12 9.93 0.30 19.28
CA GLY A 12 11.15 -0.03 18.54
C GLY A 12 12.17 1.11 18.51
N ASN A 13 13.35 0.83 17.96
CA ASN A 13 14.50 1.75 17.95
C ASN A 13 14.78 2.37 16.57
N ARG A 14 13.81 2.25 15.66
CA ARG A 14 13.93 2.78 14.29
C ARG A 14 13.46 4.23 14.28
N PRO A 15 14.05 5.11 13.45
CA PRO A 15 13.66 6.51 13.33
C PRO A 15 12.31 6.73 12.65
N PHE A 16 11.50 5.68 12.47
CA PHE A 16 10.15 5.72 11.94
C PHE A 16 9.32 4.59 12.54
N ASN A 17 8.00 4.79 12.58
CA ASN A 17 7.03 3.84 13.12
C ASN A 17 6.80 2.71 12.12
N ASP A 18 7.42 1.55 12.31
CA ASP A 18 7.41 0.48 11.32
C ASP A 18 6.38 -0.62 11.61
N TYR A 19 5.83 -1.20 10.54
CA TYR A 19 4.78 -2.22 10.61
C TYR A 19 5.23 -3.53 11.27
N SER A 20 6.53 -3.89 11.22
CA SER A 20 7.03 -5.09 11.90
C SER A 20 6.94 -4.93 13.42
N SER A 21 7.32 -3.75 13.93
CA SER A 21 7.20 -3.43 15.36
C SER A 21 5.74 -3.37 15.82
N TYR A 22 4.85 -2.81 15.00
CA TYR A 22 3.40 -2.83 15.27
C TYR A 22 2.85 -4.26 15.43
N PHE A 23 3.13 -5.15 14.48
CA PHE A 23 2.65 -6.53 14.54
C PHE A 23 3.24 -7.32 15.71
N LYS A 24 4.51 -7.12 16.03
CA LYS A 24 5.14 -7.75 17.20
C LYS A 24 4.52 -7.33 18.53
N LYS A 25 3.99 -6.10 18.61
CA LYS A 25 3.25 -5.63 19.79
C LYS A 25 1.85 -6.25 19.86
N LYS A 26 1.19 -6.39 18.70
CA LYS A 26 -0.22 -6.78 18.61
C LYS A 26 -0.43 -8.29 18.67
N PHE A 27 0.50 -9.08 18.11
CA PHE A 27 0.39 -10.53 18.00
C PHE A 27 1.59 -11.21 18.65
N THR A 28 1.34 -12.37 19.26
CA THR A 28 2.38 -13.20 19.89
C THR A 28 3.23 -13.93 18.85
N GLU A 29 2.67 -14.20 17.68
CA GLU A 29 3.34 -14.89 16.59
C GLU A 29 3.65 -13.94 15.43
N ARG A 30 4.59 -14.38 14.57
CA ARG A 30 4.88 -13.66 13.34
C ARG A 30 3.66 -13.70 12.43
N VAL A 31 3.24 -12.54 11.94
CA VAL A 31 2.16 -12.43 10.95
C VAL A 31 2.71 -12.19 9.55
N GLN A 32 2.18 -12.89 8.55
CA GLN A 32 2.56 -12.78 7.15
C GLN A 32 1.32 -12.53 6.27
N LYS A 33 1.36 -11.50 5.41
CA LYS A 33 0.33 -11.29 4.38
C LYS A 33 0.49 -12.32 3.26
N ILE A 34 -0.61 -12.98 2.87
CA ILE A 34 -0.70 -13.88 1.72
C ILE A 34 -1.57 -13.21 0.67
N SER A 35 -0.98 -12.89 -0.48
CA SER A 35 -1.71 -12.22 -1.57
C SER A 35 -2.77 -13.16 -2.16
N ILE A 36 -3.90 -12.59 -2.55
CA ILE A 36 -5.01 -13.29 -3.22
C ILE A 36 -5.43 -12.43 -4.40
N ASP A 37 -5.61 -13.07 -5.55
CA ASP A 37 -6.31 -12.52 -6.70
C ASP A 37 -7.70 -13.17 -6.79
N ALA A 38 -8.74 -12.41 -6.45
CA ALA A 38 -10.11 -12.89 -6.45
C ALA A 38 -10.84 -12.65 -7.80
N GLY A 39 -10.12 -12.23 -8.85
CA GLY A 39 -10.69 -12.00 -10.18
C GLY A 39 -11.54 -10.74 -10.31
N PHE A 40 -11.42 -9.81 -9.36
CA PHE A 40 -12.08 -8.51 -9.44
C PHE A 40 -11.49 -7.62 -10.55
N SER A 41 -12.25 -6.58 -10.90
CA SER A 41 -11.80 -5.51 -11.80
C SER A 41 -11.80 -4.17 -11.05
N CYS A 42 -11.78 -3.06 -11.79
CA CYS A 42 -12.04 -1.74 -11.24
C CYS A 42 -12.81 -0.88 -12.26
N PRO A 43 -13.58 0.13 -11.80
CA PRO A 43 -14.46 0.93 -12.65
C PRO A 43 -13.75 1.74 -13.75
N ASN A 44 -12.42 1.84 -13.68
CA ASN A 44 -11.60 2.51 -14.69
C ASN A 44 -11.23 1.62 -15.87
N ARG A 45 -11.60 0.34 -15.82
CA ARG A 45 -11.26 -0.64 -16.85
C ARG A 45 -12.48 -1.08 -17.65
N ASP A 46 -13.65 -1.13 -17.02
CA ASP A 46 -14.89 -1.65 -17.60
C ASP A 46 -15.80 -0.59 -18.24
N GLY A 47 -15.43 0.70 -18.16
CA GLY A 47 -16.23 1.80 -18.71
C GLY A 47 -17.15 2.48 -17.72
N THR A 48 -17.26 2.01 -16.47
CA THR A 48 -18.14 2.63 -15.46
C THR A 48 -17.70 4.05 -15.09
N LYS A 49 -16.39 4.28 -14.92
CA LYS A 49 -15.79 5.61 -14.68
C LYS A 49 -14.71 5.99 -15.68
N GLY A 50 -14.14 5.01 -16.37
CA GLY A 50 -13.11 5.22 -17.37
C GLY A 50 -12.79 3.94 -18.11
N THR A 51 -11.89 4.02 -19.08
CA THR A 51 -11.43 2.88 -19.88
C THR A 51 -9.90 2.77 -19.80
N GLY A 52 -9.37 1.57 -20.04
CA GLY A 52 -7.93 1.31 -20.09
C GLY A 52 -7.20 1.24 -18.74
N GLY A 53 -7.84 1.60 -17.63
CA GLY A 53 -7.24 1.61 -16.29
C GLY A 53 -6.34 2.82 -16.02
N CYS A 54 -5.80 2.89 -14.80
CA CYS A 54 -4.85 3.94 -14.44
C CYS A 54 -3.57 3.85 -15.29
N THR A 55 -3.01 4.99 -15.68
CA THR A 55 -1.95 5.05 -16.68
C THR A 55 -0.69 4.28 -16.29
N TYR A 56 -0.42 4.11 -14.99
CA TYR A 56 0.74 3.40 -14.45
C TYR A 56 0.48 1.92 -14.11
N CYS A 57 -0.79 1.47 -14.14
CA CYS A 57 -1.20 0.22 -13.48
C CYS A 57 -1.15 -0.99 -14.42
N ASN A 58 -0.34 -1.98 -14.06
CA ASN A 58 -0.40 -3.32 -14.61
C ASN A 58 -0.46 -4.34 -13.46
N ASN A 59 -1.62 -4.99 -13.23
CA ASN A 59 -1.77 -5.88 -12.08
C ASN A 59 -0.86 -7.11 -12.09
N ALA A 60 -0.36 -7.51 -13.26
CA ALA A 60 0.63 -8.59 -13.37
C ALA A 60 1.94 -8.26 -12.63
N THR A 61 2.22 -6.99 -12.31
CA THR A 61 3.41 -6.60 -11.54
C THR A 61 3.24 -6.72 -10.03
N PHE A 62 2.03 -6.99 -9.54
CA PHE A 62 1.70 -7.01 -8.11
C PHE A 62 1.37 -8.41 -7.57
N ASN A 63 1.13 -9.37 -8.47
CA ASN A 63 0.71 -10.72 -8.12
C ASN A 63 1.91 -11.68 -7.99
N PRO A 64 2.06 -12.38 -6.85
CA PRO A 64 2.91 -13.55 -6.76
C PRO A 64 2.49 -14.64 -7.75
N PHE A 65 3.43 -15.53 -8.10
CA PHE A 65 3.19 -16.61 -9.07
C PHE A 65 2.07 -17.59 -8.68
N TYR A 66 1.73 -17.69 -7.39
CA TYR A 66 0.65 -18.57 -6.91
C TYR A 66 -0.74 -17.91 -6.98
N CYS A 67 -0.82 -16.59 -7.24
CA CYS A 67 -2.07 -15.86 -7.33
C CYS A 67 -2.65 -15.94 -8.74
N GLU A 68 -3.73 -16.70 -8.90
CA GLU A 68 -4.44 -16.85 -10.17
C GLU A 68 -5.95 -16.81 -9.91
N PRO A 69 -6.72 -16.00 -10.67
CA PRO A 69 -8.16 -15.80 -10.42
C PRO A 69 -9.01 -17.04 -10.72
N THR A 70 -8.46 -18.03 -11.43
CA THR A 70 -9.10 -19.33 -11.68
C THR A 70 -9.05 -20.26 -10.47
N LYS A 71 -8.16 -20.01 -9.51
CA LYS A 71 -8.02 -20.80 -8.28
C LYS A 71 -8.97 -20.29 -7.20
N SER A 72 -9.44 -21.20 -6.34
CA SER A 72 -10.21 -20.80 -5.15
C SER A 72 -9.35 -19.98 -4.19
N VAL A 73 -9.99 -19.19 -3.33
CA VAL A 73 -9.30 -18.39 -2.30
C VAL A 73 -8.51 -19.30 -1.36
N THR A 74 -9.11 -20.43 -0.97
CA THR A 74 -8.47 -21.45 -0.13
C THR A 74 -7.20 -22.02 -0.80
N GLN A 75 -7.26 -22.32 -2.09
CA GLN A 75 -6.10 -22.85 -2.81
C GLN A 75 -4.95 -21.84 -2.85
N GLN A 76 -5.25 -20.58 -3.19
CA GLN A 76 -4.23 -19.52 -3.20
C GLN A 76 -3.61 -19.30 -1.82
N ILE A 77 -4.41 -19.38 -0.74
CA ILE A 77 -3.92 -19.31 0.64
C ILE A 77 -2.96 -20.46 0.94
N ASN A 78 -3.33 -21.70 0.61
CA ASN A 78 -2.48 -22.87 0.86
C ASN A 78 -1.14 -22.80 0.12
N GLU A 79 -1.16 -22.44 -1.16
CA GLU A 79 0.06 -22.26 -1.97
C GLU A 79 0.92 -21.12 -1.43
N GLY A 80 0.30 -20.01 -1.04
CA GLY A 80 1.01 -18.89 -0.41
C GLY A 80 1.64 -19.25 0.93
N ILE A 81 0.94 -20.00 1.78
CA ILE A 81 1.48 -20.52 3.05
C ILE A 81 2.70 -21.39 2.76
N ALA A 82 2.58 -22.37 1.85
CA ALA A 82 3.68 -23.25 1.48
C ALA A 82 4.92 -22.49 0.95
N PHE A 83 4.71 -21.35 0.27
CA PHE A 83 5.80 -20.50 -0.20
C PHE A 83 6.55 -19.77 0.93
N PHE A 84 5.86 -19.38 2.01
CA PHE A 84 6.47 -18.63 3.12
C PHE A 84 6.88 -19.49 4.33
N GLU A 85 6.25 -20.65 4.53
CA GLU A 85 6.49 -21.56 5.66
C GLU A 85 7.97 -21.98 5.82
N PRO A 86 8.75 -22.27 4.76
CA PRO A 86 10.16 -22.66 4.92
C PRO A 86 11.03 -21.60 5.60
N LYS A 87 10.60 -20.34 5.63
CA LYS A 87 11.37 -19.23 6.21
C LYS A 87 11.18 -19.12 7.72
N TYR A 88 10.08 -19.60 8.29
CA TYR A 88 9.73 -19.40 9.71
C TYR A 88 8.87 -20.54 10.27
N LYS A 89 9.25 -21.06 11.44
CA LYS A 89 8.60 -22.24 12.06
C LYS A 89 7.17 -22.01 12.56
N THR A 90 6.85 -20.79 13.02
CA THR A 90 5.51 -20.44 13.55
C THR A 90 5.06 -19.13 12.93
N GLN A 91 3.90 -19.16 12.25
CA GLN A 91 3.32 -18.00 11.58
C GLN A 91 1.80 -18.07 11.54
N GLN A 92 1.19 -16.89 11.71
CA GLN A 92 -0.20 -16.64 11.37
C GLN A 92 -0.27 -15.80 10.09
N TYR A 93 -1.41 -15.84 9.41
CA TYR A 93 -1.54 -15.22 8.11
C TYR A 93 -2.69 -14.22 8.03
N LEU A 94 -2.49 -13.19 7.22
CA LEU A 94 -3.55 -12.30 6.78
C LEU A 94 -3.83 -12.57 5.30
N ALA A 95 -5.08 -12.85 4.98
CA ALA A 95 -5.53 -12.95 3.61
C ALA A 95 -5.57 -11.55 2.99
N TYR A 96 -4.65 -11.28 2.07
CA TYR A 96 -4.46 -9.98 1.44
C TYR A 96 -5.04 -9.97 0.03
N PHE A 97 -6.30 -9.52 -0.06
CA PHE A 97 -6.97 -9.24 -1.31
C PHE A 97 -6.34 -7.99 -1.93
N GLN A 98 -5.41 -8.21 -2.85
CA GLN A 98 -4.46 -7.17 -3.29
C GLN A 98 -4.75 -6.67 -4.71
N ALA A 99 -5.05 -7.58 -5.65
CA ALA A 99 -5.18 -7.24 -7.06
C ALA A 99 -6.47 -6.44 -7.29
N PHE A 100 -6.41 -5.39 -8.12
CA PHE A 100 -7.60 -4.60 -8.50
C PHE A 100 -8.34 -3.95 -7.30
N SER A 101 -9.67 -3.82 -7.38
CA SER A 101 -10.52 -3.21 -6.34
C SER A 101 -11.35 -4.28 -5.67
N ASN A 102 -10.89 -4.76 -4.52
CA ASN A 102 -11.43 -5.98 -3.92
C ASN A 102 -12.77 -5.81 -3.21
N THR A 103 -13.38 -4.63 -3.31
CA THR A 103 -14.75 -4.35 -2.91
C THR A 103 -15.66 -4.03 -4.10
N TYR A 104 -15.13 -4.11 -5.33
CA TYR A 104 -15.87 -3.86 -6.57
C TYR A 104 -16.58 -5.15 -7.03
N GLY A 105 -17.73 -5.43 -6.42
CA GLY A 105 -18.58 -6.57 -6.74
C GLY A 105 -19.81 -6.64 -5.85
N ASP A 106 -20.70 -7.59 -6.11
CA ASP A 106 -21.89 -7.81 -5.29
C ASP A 106 -21.52 -8.25 -3.86
N ILE A 107 -22.24 -7.73 -2.86
CA ILE A 107 -21.96 -8.01 -1.45
C ILE A 107 -22.03 -9.50 -1.09
N LYS A 108 -22.88 -10.30 -1.76
CA LYS A 108 -22.95 -11.76 -1.50
C LYS A 108 -21.67 -12.45 -1.97
N LEU A 109 -21.11 -12.02 -3.10
CA LEU A 109 -19.83 -12.51 -3.59
C LEU A 109 -18.69 -12.11 -2.65
N LEU A 110 -18.64 -10.85 -2.21
CA LEU A 110 -17.65 -10.36 -1.24
C LEU A 110 -17.71 -11.18 0.06
N LYS A 111 -18.91 -11.38 0.62
CA LYS A 111 -19.15 -12.21 1.80
C LYS A 111 -18.63 -13.63 1.59
N LYS A 112 -18.94 -14.26 0.46
CA LYS A 112 -18.49 -15.62 0.15
C LYS A 112 -16.96 -15.72 0.17
N LEU A 113 -16.27 -14.84 -0.56
CA LEU A 113 -14.81 -14.87 -0.72
C LEU A 113 -14.06 -14.56 0.59
N TYR A 114 -14.52 -13.57 1.35
CA TYR A 114 -13.90 -13.19 2.62
C TYR A 114 -14.11 -14.27 3.69
N ASN A 115 -15.29 -14.88 3.76
CA ASN A 115 -15.53 -16.00 4.68
C ASN A 115 -14.75 -17.25 4.27
N GLU A 116 -14.58 -17.52 2.96
CA GLU A 116 -13.71 -18.60 2.51
C GLU A 116 -12.29 -18.42 3.06
N ALA A 117 -11.71 -17.22 2.97
CA ALA A 117 -10.40 -16.92 3.55
C ALA A 117 -10.38 -17.10 5.08
N LEU A 118 -11.37 -16.55 5.79
CA LEU A 118 -11.45 -16.58 7.25
C LEU A 118 -11.76 -17.97 7.83
N ASN A 119 -12.27 -18.89 7.03
CA ASN A 119 -12.48 -20.29 7.42
C ASN A 119 -11.16 -21.09 7.46
N HIS A 120 -10.08 -20.57 6.89
CA HIS A 120 -8.78 -21.23 6.97
C HIS A 120 -8.17 -21.08 8.37
N PRO A 121 -7.76 -22.17 9.05
CA PRO A 121 -7.39 -22.14 10.48
C PRO A 121 -6.14 -21.31 10.80
N LYS A 122 -5.23 -21.12 9.84
CA LYS A 122 -4.04 -20.26 10.02
C LYS A 122 -4.28 -18.79 9.65
N VAL A 123 -5.46 -18.41 9.16
CA VAL A 123 -5.80 -17.03 8.78
C VAL A 123 -6.48 -16.33 9.94
N ILE A 124 -5.88 -15.24 10.41
CA ILE A 124 -6.36 -14.47 11.57
C ILE A 124 -7.06 -13.16 11.19
N GLY A 125 -7.12 -12.86 9.89
CA GLY A 125 -7.62 -11.58 9.44
C GLY A 125 -7.52 -11.34 7.94
N LEU A 126 -8.06 -10.19 7.55
CA LEU A 126 -8.17 -9.72 6.18
C LEU A 126 -7.43 -8.40 6.00
N VAL A 127 -6.81 -8.25 4.84
CA VAL A 127 -6.35 -6.97 4.32
C VAL A 127 -6.99 -6.80 2.95
N ILE A 128 -7.78 -5.75 2.78
CA ILE A 128 -8.59 -5.55 1.59
C ILE A 128 -8.10 -4.28 0.89
N GLY A 129 -7.32 -4.47 -0.18
CA GLY A 129 -6.89 -3.39 -1.06
C GLY A 129 -8.01 -3.00 -2.01
N THR A 130 -8.42 -1.73 -1.97
CA THR A 130 -9.49 -1.24 -2.84
C THR A 130 -9.32 0.23 -3.22
N ARG A 131 -10.16 0.68 -4.16
CA ARG A 131 -10.27 2.10 -4.48
C ARG A 131 -11.25 2.78 -3.52
N PRO A 132 -11.04 4.06 -3.19
CA PRO A 132 -11.95 4.81 -2.34
C PRO A 132 -13.40 4.88 -2.83
N ASP A 133 -13.60 4.89 -4.14
CA ASP A 133 -14.91 4.97 -4.78
C ASP A 133 -15.60 3.61 -4.98
N CYS A 134 -15.01 2.53 -4.45
CA CYS A 134 -15.55 1.17 -4.55
C CYS A 134 -16.07 0.64 -3.21
N VAL A 135 -16.27 1.50 -2.21
CA VAL A 135 -16.84 1.13 -0.90
C VAL A 135 -18.16 1.85 -0.65
N ASN A 136 -19.07 1.18 0.05
CA ASN A 136 -20.36 1.74 0.46
C ASN A 136 -20.67 1.32 1.91
N ASN A 137 -21.75 1.86 2.47
CA ASN A 137 -22.11 1.59 3.87
C ASN A 137 -22.35 0.09 4.13
N GLU A 138 -23.01 -0.63 3.22
CA GLU A 138 -23.30 -2.06 3.41
C GLU A 138 -22.01 -2.91 3.48
N ILE A 139 -21.03 -2.62 2.62
CA ILE A 139 -19.71 -3.28 2.65
C ILE A 139 -19.00 -2.94 3.96
N LEU A 140 -18.95 -1.66 4.33
CA LEU A 140 -18.23 -1.22 5.53
C LEU A 140 -18.87 -1.76 6.82
N ASP A 141 -20.21 -1.84 6.89
CA ASP A 141 -20.93 -2.42 8.02
C ASP A 141 -20.60 -3.91 8.17
N TYR A 142 -20.56 -4.65 7.06
CA TYR A 142 -20.13 -6.05 7.07
C TYR A 142 -18.67 -6.22 7.53
N LEU A 143 -17.76 -5.38 7.04
CA LEU A 143 -16.36 -5.41 7.48
C LEU A 143 -16.21 -5.04 8.96
N ALA A 144 -17.06 -4.17 9.47
CA ALA A 144 -17.08 -3.79 10.89
C ALA A 144 -17.57 -4.95 11.77
N ASP A 145 -18.51 -5.77 11.27
CA ASP A 145 -18.91 -6.99 11.96
C ASP A 145 -17.77 -8.03 12.00
N LEU A 146 -17.03 -8.18 10.89
CA LEU A 146 -15.85 -9.05 10.87
C LEU A 146 -14.74 -8.55 11.81
N SER A 147 -14.52 -7.23 11.89
CA SER A 147 -13.44 -6.65 12.70
C SER A 147 -13.61 -6.85 14.20
N LYS A 148 -14.83 -7.20 14.67
CA LYS A 148 -15.09 -7.59 16.06
C LYS A 148 -14.40 -8.89 16.46
N LYS A 149 -14.13 -9.79 15.49
CA LYS A 149 -13.56 -11.13 15.73
C LYS A 149 -12.20 -11.31 15.06
N TYR A 150 -11.97 -10.68 13.92
CA TYR A 150 -10.78 -10.84 13.10
C TYR A 150 -10.03 -9.53 12.96
N PHE A 151 -8.72 -9.60 12.66
CA PHE A 151 -7.97 -8.42 12.27
C PHE A 151 -8.39 -8.00 10.86
N VAL A 152 -9.01 -6.83 10.70
CA VAL A 152 -9.48 -6.35 9.39
C VAL A 152 -8.89 -4.97 9.10
N VAL A 153 -8.25 -4.85 7.95
CA VAL A 153 -7.72 -3.58 7.42
C VAL A 153 -8.33 -3.34 6.03
N VAL A 154 -8.83 -2.14 5.79
CA VAL A 154 -9.14 -1.67 4.43
C VAL A 154 -8.03 -0.73 3.99
N GLU A 155 -7.38 -1.05 2.88
CA GLU A 155 -6.30 -0.25 2.33
C GLU A 155 -6.76 0.47 1.06
N TYR A 156 -6.72 1.80 1.08
CA TYR A 156 -7.17 2.65 -0.01
C TYR A 156 -6.02 3.08 -0.92
N GLY A 157 -6.16 2.80 -2.21
CA GLY A 157 -5.30 3.38 -3.25
C GLY A 157 -5.63 4.85 -3.49
N ILE A 158 -5.10 5.74 -2.67
CA ILE A 158 -5.25 7.21 -2.81
C ILE A 158 -4.37 7.70 -3.98
N GLU A 159 -3.15 7.19 -4.04
CA GLU A 159 -2.09 7.49 -5.01
C GLU A 159 -1.53 8.92 -4.92
N SER A 160 -2.40 9.93 -4.87
CA SER A 160 -2.06 11.35 -4.71
C SER A 160 -3.20 12.10 -4.01
N THR A 161 -2.89 13.16 -3.26
CA THR A 161 -3.92 14.05 -2.71
C THR A 161 -4.27 15.22 -3.63
N LEU A 162 -3.79 15.21 -4.88
CA LEU A 162 -3.99 16.27 -5.87
C LEU A 162 -4.87 15.77 -7.02
N ASP A 163 -6.07 16.33 -7.14
CA ASP A 163 -7.03 15.93 -8.18
C ASP A 163 -6.48 16.08 -9.60
N ARG A 164 -5.67 17.11 -9.86
CA ARG A 164 -4.97 17.29 -11.14
C ARG A 164 -4.05 16.12 -11.50
N THR A 165 -3.38 15.53 -10.50
CA THR A 165 -2.52 14.36 -10.71
C THR A 165 -3.39 13.12 -10.92
N LEU A 166 -4.44 12.95 -10.12
CA LEU A 166 -5.39 11.83 -10.24
C LEU A 166 -6.06 11.81 -11.62
N GLN A 167 -6.42 12.98 -12.16
CA GLN A 167 -6.93 13.13 -13.52
C GLN A 167 -5.87 12.74 -14.57
N LEU A 168 -4.64 13.27 -14.45
CA LEU A 168 -3.55 13.00 -15.40
C LEU A 168 -3.23 11.50 -15.52
N ILE A 169 -3.33 10.76 -14.42
CA ILE A 169 -3.04 9.33 -14.39
C ILE A 169 -4.27 8.44 -14.60
N ASN A 170 -5.39 9.01 -15.05
CA ASN A 170 -6.64 8.29 -15.27
C ASN A 170 -7.07 7.48 -14.04
N ARG A 171 -6.97 8.08 -12.84
CA ARG A 171 -7.36 7.44 -11.58
C ARG A 171 -8.87 7.49 -11.35
N CYS A 172 -9.57 8.45 -11.94
CA CYS A 172 -11.04 8.57 -11.97
C CYS A 172 -11.75 8.45 -10.61
N HIS A 173 -11.05 8.75 -9.52
CA HIS A 173 -11.66 9.13 -8.25
C HIS A 173 -10.96 10.41 -7.77
N THR A 174 -11.62 11.21 -6.95
CA THR A 174 -11.08 12.46 -6.39
C THR A 174 -10.42 12.24 -5.02
N HIS A 175 -9.59 13.18 -4.60
CA HIS A 175 -9.07 13.18 -3.25
C HIS A 175 -10.21 13.24 -2.21
N GLN A 176 -11.30 13.96 -2.50
CA GLN A 176 -12.45 13.99 -1.60
C GLN A 176 -13.11 12.61 -1.44
N GLU A 177 -13.24 11.82 -2.51
CA GLU A 177 -13.71 10.43 -2.40
C GLU A 177 -12.78 9.58 -1.52
N SER A 178 -11.47 9.85 -1.54
CA SER A 178 -10.51 9.24 -0.59
C SER A 178 -10.80 9.62 0.85
N VAL A 179 -10.97 10.92 1.12
CA VAL A 179 -11.27 11.44 2.47
C VAL A 179 -12.56 10.82 3.01
N ASP A 180 -13.63 10.81 2.22
CA ASP A 180 -14.93 10.28 2.63
C ASP A 180 -14.88 8.79 2.96
N ALA A 181 -14.18 8.00 2.13
CA ALA A 181 -14.02 6.56 2.35
C ALA A 181 -13.24 6.29 3.64
N ILE A 182 -12.15 7.03 3.88
CA ILE A 182 -11.33 6.90 5.09
C ILE A 182 -12.13 7.24 6.34
N LEU A 183 -12.86 8.37 6.35
CA LEU A 183 -13.68 8.79 7.48
C LEU A 183 -14.75 7.74 7.81
N LYS A 184 -15.53 7.31 6.81
CA LYS A 184 -16.58 6.28 6.98
C LYS A 184 -16.05 4.95 7.49
N THR A 185 -14.82 4.59 7.10
CA THR A 185 -14.15 3.36 7.55
C THR A 185 -13.70 3.49 9.01
N ALA A 186 -13.07 4.61 9.35
CA ALA A 186 -12.59 4.90 10.69
C ALA A 186 -13.73 5.06 11.72
N GLU A 187 -14.86 5.66 11.34
CA GLU A 187 -16.09 5.73 12.18
C GLU A 187 -16.57 4.36 12.65
N ARG A 188 -16.33 3.32 11.84
CA ARG A 188 -16.65 1.92 12.13
C ARG A 188 -15.53 1.19 12.86
N LYS A 189 -14.48 1.90 13.28
CA LYS A 189 -13.30 1.38 13.99
C LYS A 189 -12.56 0.29 13.21
N ILE A 190 -12.60 0.36 11.88
CA ILE A 190 -11.82 -0.51 11.01
C ILE A 190 -10.45 0.15 10.77
N GLU A 191 -9.37 -0.62 10.88
CA GLU A 191 -8.03 -0.12 10.56
C GLU A 191 -7.96 0.29 9.09
N THR A 192 -7.44 1.50 8.84
CA THR A 192 -7.45 2.10 7.50
C THR A 192 -6.02 2.31 7.01
N GLY A 193 -5.66 1.65 5.92
CA GLY A 193 -4.38 1.86 5.25
C GLY A 193 -4.52 2.82 4.06
N ALA A 194 -3.45 3.54 3.75
CA ALA A 194 -3.36 4.40 2.56
C ALA A 194 -2.17 3.98 1.68
N HIS A 195 -2.33 4.10 0.37
CA HIS A 195 -1.24 3.92 -0.60
C HIS A 195 -1.00 5.24 -1.33
N ILE A 196 0.26 5.66 -1.42
CA ILE A 196 0.69 6.87 -2.14
C ILE A 196 1.83 6.51 -3.08
N ILE A 197 1.81 7.07 -4.28
CA ILE A 197 2.89 6.95 -5.26
C ILE A 197 3.68 8.24 -5.28
N ILE A 198 4.95 8.13 -4.92
CA ILE A 198 5.90 9.22 -4.94
C ILE A 198 6.52 9.33 -6.33
N GLY A 199 6.41 10.52 -6.92
CA GLY A 199 6.96 10.85 -8.23
C GLY A 199 5.99 10.71 -9.39
N LEU A 200 4.68 10.78 -9.14
CA LEU A 200 3.69 10.87 -10.21
C LEU A 200 3.93 12.11 -11.09
N PRO A 201 3.62 12.06 -12.39
CA PRO A 201 3.85 13.19 -13.28
C PRO A 201 3.13 14.46 -12.82
N GLY A 202 3.81 15.60 -12.91
CA GLY A 202 3.25 16.91 -12.57
C GLY A 202 3.27 17.25 -11.07
N GLU A 203 3.94 16.49 -10.21
CA GLU A 203 4.11 16.84 -8.78
C GLU A 203 5.51 17.38 -8.49
N SER A 204 5.59 18.48 -7.72
CA SER A 204 6.84 19.00 -7.17
C SER A 204 7.26 18.26 -5.89
N ASP A 205 8.51 18.43 -5.45
CA ASP A 205 8.99 17.83 -4.20
C ASP A 205 8.23 18.39 -2.98
N GLU A 206 7.84 19.67 -3.02
CA GLU A 206 7.05 20.34 -1.98
C GLU A 206 5.63 19.77 -1.90
N GLU A 207 5.00 19.54 -3.04
CA GLU A 207 3.67 18.93 -3.12
C GLU A 207 3.68 17.48 -2.62
N ILE A 208 4.73 16.74 -2.97
CA ILE A 208 4.93 15.39 -2.44
C ILE A 208 5.05 15.40 -0.92
N ILE A 209 5.76 16.38 -0.33
CA ILE A 209 5.85 16.54 1.13
C ILE A 209 4.50 16.96 1.71
N GLU A 210 3.71 17.78 1.01
CA GLU A 210 2.39 18.20 1.46
C GLU A 210 1.41 17.03 1.57
N HIS A 211 1.51 16.01 0.71
CA HIS A 211 0.77 14.75 0.86
C HIS A 211 0.93 14.17 2.29
N ALA A 212 2.15 14.20 2.86
CA ALA A 212 2.39 13.71 4.22
C ALA A 212 1.57 14.49 5.26
N LYS A 213 1.52 15.82 5.15
CA LYS A 213 0.78 16.68 6.08
C LYS A 213 -0.73 16.46 5.95
N ILE A 214 -1.23 16.33 4.72
CA ILE A 214 -2.65 16.07 4.44
C ILE A 214 -3.07 14.72 5.03
N LEU A 215 -2.34 13.65 4.73
CA LEU A 215 -2.63 12.31 5.26
C LEU A 215 -2.57 12.26 6.79
N SER A 216 -1.68 13.05 7.39
CA SER A 216 -1.53 13.14 8.83
C SER A 216 -2.70 13.80 9.57
N ARG A 217 -3.63 14.41 8.84
CA ARG A 217 -4.90 14.95 9.38
C ARG A 217 -6.06 13.96 9.25
N LEU A 218 -5.86 12.86 8.53
CA LEU A 218 -6.87 11.82 8.32
C LEU A 218 -6.67 10.68 9.32
N PRO A 219 -7.74 9.95 9.70
CA PRO A 219 -7.66 8.83 10.65
C PRO A 219 -7.10 7.56 9.97
N ILE A 220 -5.94 7.68 9.32
CA ILE A 220 -5.22 6.57 8.68
C ILE A 220 -4.36 5.88 9.75
N THR A 221 -4.40 4.55 9.76
CA THR A 221 -3.61 3.69 10.64
C THR A 221 -2.23 3.38 10.05
N SER A 222 -2.17 3.09 8.74
CA SER A 222 -0.93 2.69 8.07
C SER A 222 -0.76 3.31 6.68
N LEU A 223 0.50 3.43 6.23
CA LEU A 223 0.86 4.01 4.95
C LEU A 223 1.82 3.09 4.19
N LYS A 224 1.50 2.83 2.93
CA LYS A 224 2.38 2.23 1.93
C LYS A 224 2.83 3.31 0.96
N LEU A 225 4.14 3.56 0.94
CA LEU A 225 4.73 4.34 -0.13
C LEU A 225 5.16 3.43 -1.27
N HIS A 226 5.00 3.99 -2.46
CA HIS A 226 5.51 3.46 -3.70
C HIS A 226 6.38 4.52 -4.35
N GLN A 227 7.41 4.09 -5.07
CA GLN A 227 8.04 4.91 -6.08
C GLN A 227 7.30 4.72 -7.39
N LEU A 228 7.16 5.79 -8.18
CA LEU A 228 6.65 5.65 -9.54
C LEU A 228 7.52 4.64 -10.30
N GLN A 229 6.87 3.60 -10.83
CA GLN A 229 7.47 2.64 -11.74
C GLN A 229 6.77 2.72 -13.08
N ILE A 230 7.57 2.76 -14.14
CA ILE A 230 7.12 2.60 -15.51
C ILE A 230 7.24 1.11 -15.82
N VAL A 231 6.10 0.48 -16.05
CA VAL A 231 6.01 -0.96 -16.31
C VAL A 231 5.39 -1.21 -17.67
N LYS A 232 5.78 -2.33 -18.32
CA LYS A 232 5.30 -2.71 -19.65
C LYS A 232 3.77 -2.79 -19.68
N SER A 233 3.23 -2.59 -20.88
CA SER A 233 1.78 -2.68 -21.16
C SER A 233 0.94 -1.68 -20.37
N THR A 234 1.44 -0.45 -20.25
CA THR A 234 0.73 0.66 -19.61
C THR A 234 0.75 1.91 -20.48
N ALA A 235 -0.22 2.80 -20.30
CA ALA A 235 -0.25 4.07 -21.01
C ALA A 235 0.96 4.94 -20.66
N LEU A 236 1.41 4.91 -19.39
CA LEU A 236 2.58 5.63 -18.94
C LEU A 236 3.86 5.12 -19.61
N ALA A 237 3.99 3.82 -19.89
CA ALA A 237 5.11 3.30 -20.68
C ALA A 237 5.14 3.85 -22.10
N LYS A 238 3.97 4.00 -22.74
CA LYS A 238 3.87 4.66 -24.04
C LYS A 238 4.24 6.14 -23.95
N GLN A 239 3.67 6.86 -22.99
CA GLN A 239 3.97 8.28 -22.76
C GLN A 239 5.46 8.52 -22.53
N TYR A 240 6.12 7.64 -21.78
CA TYR A 240 7.55 7.69 -21.52
C TYR A 240 8.39 7.40 -22.76
N ALA A 241 7.99 6.44 -23.59
CA ALA A 241 8.68 6.16 -24.84
C ALA A 241 8.56 7.34 -25.82
N ASP A 242 7.40 8.00 -25.85
CA ASP A 242 7.13 9.11 -26.75
C ASP A 242 7.81 10.42 -26.28
N ASN A 243 7.85 10.71 -24.97
CA ASN A 243 8.38 11.96 -24.40
C ASN A 243 8.99 11.73 -22.99
N PRO A 244 10.19 11.12 -22.88
CA PRO A 244 10.77 10.71 -21.61
C PRO A 244 11.06 11.88 -20.65
N GLU A 245 11.32 13.08 -21.18
CA GLU A 245 11.60 14.29 -20.40
C GLU A 245 10.40 14.82 -19.62
N ARG A 246 9.18 14.41 -19.99
CA ARG A 246 7.95 14.78 -19.25
C ARG A 246 7.74 13.98 -17.97
N ILE A 247 8.50 12.91 -17.77
CA ILE A 247 8.37 12.02 -16.61
C ILE A 247 9.68 12.02 -15.85
N ARG A 248 9.69 12.72 -14.70
CA ARG A 248 10.83 12.71 -13.79
C ARG A 248 10.95 11.33 -13.13
N LEU A 249 12.04 10.64 -13.42
CA LEU A 249 12.41 9.40 -12.74
C LEU A 249 13.49 9.68 -11.71
N PHE A 250 13.21 9.40 -10.44
CA PHE A 250 14.16 9.59 -9.36
C PHE A 250 15.31 8.60 -9.43
N GLN A 251 16.53 9.08 -9.18
CA GLN A 251 17.60 8.19 -8.74
C GLN A 251 17.33 7.72 -7.32
N ALA A 252 17.87 6.55 -6.94
CA ALA A 252 17.59 5.95 -5.63
C ALA A 252 17.93 6.89 -4.47
N ASP A 253 19.07 7.58 -4.52
CA ASP A 253 19.48 8.49 -3.45
C ASP A 253 18.63 9.78 -3.40
N GLU A 254 18.10 10.24 -4.53
CA GLU A 254 17.17 11.38 -4.58
C GLU A 254 15.82 10.99 -3.97
N TYR A 255 15.31 9.82 -4.35
CA TYR A 255 14.09 9.24 -3.79
C TYR A 255 14.19 9.09 -2.27
N ILE A 256 15.30 8.51 -1.79
CA ILE A 256 15.53 8.32 -0.34
C ILE A 256 15.54 9.66 0.39
N LYS A 257 16.20 10.69 -0.14
CA LYS A 257 16.20 12.03 0.47
C LYS A 257 14.78 12.59 0.55
N LEU A 258 13.98 12.45 -0.52
CA LEU A 258 12.61 12.93 -0.56
C LEU A 258 11.71 12.18 0.43
N VAL A 259 11.81 10.85 0.49
CA VAL A 259 11.08 10.03 1.46
C VAL A 259 11.43 10.41 2.90
N ILE A 260 12.70 10.70 3.21
CA ILE A 260 13.07 11.17 4.56
C ILE A 260 12.35 12.48 4.88
N LYS A 261 12.35 13.46 3.97
CA LYS A 261 11.61 14.72 4.17
C LYS A 261 10.11 14.51 4.31
N PHE A 262 9.54 13.58 3.55
CA PHE A 262 8.14 13.18 3.66
C PHE A 262 7.87 12.63 5.08
N LEU A 263 8.70 11.71 5.58
CA LEU A 263 8.54 11.13 6.91
C LEU A 263 8.67 12.17 8.02
N GLU A 264 9.59 13.13 7.90
CA GLU A 264 9.76 14.20 8.88
C GLU A 264 8.47 15.01 9.12
N HIS A 265 7.59 15.10 8.12
CA HIS A 265 6.30 15.79 8.19
C HIS A 265 5.11 14.86 8.38
N LEU A 266 5.33 13.54 8.40
CA LEU A 266 4.28 12.55 8.60
C LEU A 266 4.04 12.32 10.09
N SER A 267 2.78 12.25 10.49
CA SER A 267 2.37 11.96 11.87
C SER A 267 3.11 10.74 12.45
N PRO A 268 3.65 10.83 13.68
CA PRO A 268 4.29 9.68 14.33
C PRO A 268 3.32 8.51 14.58
N ASN A 269 2.01 8.76 14.53
CA ASN A 269 0.98 7.75 14.75
C ASN A 269 0.73 6.85 13.52
N ILE A 270 1.13 7.29 12.32
CA ILE A 270 0.94 6.52 11.09
C ILE A 270 2.05 5.48 10.96
N ILE A 271 1.67 4.22 10.79
CA ILE A 271 2.62 3.11 10.68
C ILE A 271 3.07 2.94 9.23
N ILE A 272 4.37 2.93 8.98
CA ILE A 272 4.93 2.69 7.66
C ILE A 272 5.03 1.19 7.37
N GLU A 273 4.28 0.75 6.36
CA GLU A 273 4.29 -0.63 5.88
C GLU A 273 5.45 -0.91 4.94
N ARG A 274 5.73 0.03 4.03
CA ARG A 274 6.84 -0.04 3.08
C ARG A 274 7.16 1.33 2.52
N PHE A 275 8.39 1.45 2.02
CA PHE A 275 8.84 2.62 1.29
C PHE A 275 8.76 2.47 -0.22
N ILE A 276 8.90 1.25 -0.74
CA ILE A 276 9.00 0.99 -2.17
C ILE A 276 8.27 -0.30 -2.56
N SER A 277 7.91 -0.44 -3.83
CA SER A 277 7.39 -1.67 -4.44
C SER A 277 8.42 -2.36 -5.33
N GLU A 278 8.37 -3.69 -5.36
CA GLU A 278 9.14 -4.52 -6.29
C GLU A 278 8.21 -5.03 -7.39
N SER A 279 8.58 -4.77 -8.65
CA SER A 279 7.93 -5.32 -9.83
C SER A 279 8.85 -6.37 -10.47
N PRO A 280 8.31 -7.40 -11.16
CA PRO A 280 9.10 -8.34 -11.94
C PRO A 280 10.05 -7.63 -12.90
N SER A 281 11.31 -8.07 -12.97
CA SER A 281 12.36 -7.36 -13.71
C SER A 281 12.14 -7.32 -15.21
N ASP A 282 11.42 -8.30 -15.75
CA ASP A 282 11.00 -8.43 -17.13
C ASP A 282 9.85 -7.48 -17.49
N LEU A 283 9.06 -7.04 -16.51
CA LEU A 283 7.98 -6.07 -16.68
C LEU A 283 8.40 -4.63 -16.36
N LEU A 284 9.46 -4.42 -15.57
CA LEU A 284 9.94 -3.10 -15.18
C LEU A 284 10.77 -2.42 -16.29
N ILE A 285 10.30 -1.26 -16.76
CA ILE A 285 11.03 -0.38 -17.70
C ILE A 285 11.95 0.56 -16.92
N ALA A 286 11.43 1.27 -15.91
CA ALA A 286 12.18 2.22 -15.10
C ALA A 286 11.46 2.55 -13.77
N PRO A 287 12.13 3.11 -12.74
CA PRO A 287 13.57 3.22 -12.61
C PRO A 287 14.20 1.87 -12.26
N LYS A 288 15.39 1.59 -12.82
CA LYS A 288 16.17 0.37 -12.52
C LYS A 288 17.30 0.74 -11.57
N TRP A 289 16.99 0.99 -10.30
CA TRP A 289 17.94 1.36 -9.23
C TRP A 289 19.00 0.28 -8.93
N LYS A 290 19.76 -0.15 -9.94
CA LYS A 290 20.77 -1.22 -9.86
C LYS A 290 20.27 -2.50 -9.16
N ARG A 291 18.96 -2.78 -9.27
CA ARG A 291 18.26 -3.92 -8.64
C ARG A 291 18.30 -3.93 -7.09
N LEU A 292 18.44 -2.76 -6.46
CA LEU A 292 18.28 -2.62 -5.02
C LEU A 292 16.97 -3.25 -4.55
N LYS A 293 17.05 -4.07 -3.52
CA LYS A 293 15.92 -4.73 -2.88
C LYS A 293 15.25 -3.84 -1.83
N ASN A 294 14.00 -4.16 -1.49
CA ASN A 294 13.22 -3.47 -0.46
C ASN A 294 14.02 -3.25 0.83
N PHE A 295 14.66 -4.30 1.35
CA PHE A 295 15.41 -4.21 2.61
C PHE A 295 16.61 -3.27 2.51
N GLU A 296 17.27 -3.17 1.35
CA GLU A 296 18.43 -2.28 1.14
C GLU A 296 18.02 -0.81 1.15
N ILE A 297 16.89 -0.47 0.50
CA ILE A 297 16.35 0.89 0.53
C ILE A 297 15.94 1.28 1.95
N VAL A 298 15.25 0.38 2.65
CA VAL A 298 14.87 0.55 4.05
C VAL A 298 16.10 0.80 4.94
N SER A 299 17.17 0.02 4.79
CA SER A 299 18.41 0.20 5.55
C SER A 299 19.11 1.52 5.22
N LYS A 300 19.08 1.97 3.95
CA LYS A 300 19.64 3.27 3.55
C LYS A 300 18.86 4.45 4.12
N ILE A 301 17.53 4.38 4.13
CA ILE A 301 16.66 5.38 4.78
C ILE A 301 17.01 5.46 6.26
N GLU A 302 16.97 4.32 6.97
CA GLU A 302 17.25 4.27 8.40
C GLU A 302 18.65 4.81 8.75
N LYS A 303 19.68 4.41 7.99
CA LYS A 303 21.05 4.90 8.18
C LYS A 303 21.14 6.41 8.03
N LYS A 304 20.62 6.97 6.92
CA LYS A 304 20.64 8.42 6.67
C LYS A 304 19.84 9.20 7.71
N MET A 305 18.71 8.66 8.18
CA MET A 305 17.92 9.31 9.23
C MET A 305 18.69 9.40 10.54
N LYS A 306 19.39 8.32 10.94
CA LYS A 306 20.27 8.32 12.11
C LYS A 306 21.47 9.27 11.95
N GLU A 307 22.14 9.26 10.81
CA GLU A 307 23.27 10.16 10.50
C GLU A 307 22.86 11.64 10.58
N ASN A 308 21.64 11.96 10.14
CA ASN A 308 21.11 13.32 10.13
C ASN A 308 20.37 13.70 11.44
N ASN A 309 20.37 12.83 12.45
CA ASN A 309 19.58 13.00 13.69
C ASN A 309 18.13 13.42 13.39
N THR A 310 17.48 12.68 12.49
CA THR A 310 16.09 12.93 12.08
C THR A 310 15.23 11.68 12.24
N TYR A 311 13.91 11.89 12.28
CA TYR A 311 12.91 10.88 12.57
C TYR A 311 11.54 11.27 12.00
N GLN A 312 10.66 10.28 11.85
CA GLN A 312 9.28 10.49 11.44
C GLN A 312 8.57 11.44 12.39
N GLY A 313 7.92 12.46 11.85
CA GLY A 313 7.18 13.45 12.64
C GLY A 313 8.05 14.48 13.35
N LYS A 314 9.32 14.65 12.97
CA LYS A 314 10.21 15.71 13.50
C LYS A 314 9.65 17.12 13.31
N TYR A 315 8.85 17.33 12.26
CA TYR A 315 8.21 18.59 11.89
C TYR A 315 6.68 18.47 11.76
N TYR A 316 6.08 17.45 12.40
CA TYR A 316 4.63 17.24 12.40
C TYR A 316 3.90 18.16 13.37
#